data_AF-A0A8C5HM05-F1
#
_entry.id   AF-A0A8C5HM05-F1
#
_cell.length_a   1.000
_cell.length_b   1.000
_cell.length_c   1.000
_cell.angle_alpha   90.00
_cell.angle_beta   90.00
_cell.angle_gamma   90.00
#
_symmetry.space_group_name_H-M   'P 1'
#
loop_
_entity.id
_entity.type
_entity.pdbx_description
1 polymer ?
#
loop_
_entity_poly.entity_id
_entity_poly.type
_entity_poly.pdbx_seq_one_letter_code
_entity_poly.pdbx_strand_id
1 'polypeptide(L)'
;MPSKPAPMKKAAKKEPAKKEEEKAPEPAPEPAPVEAPPAEAAPAEAAPAVPAEAEAEAAPAEGEAPAAPVEEAKPATPAPPADAAAPAPEETPAAAAQAPVDEPTSAPVDLFVEDKNDTSVSIIWSQPEIVGPTGLDGYIVETCKEGTEDWKAVNPEPQKSCRYIIKNQTTGDRLKIRVVAVNAGGHSPPVVLPEAVLVKEVADRPKVRLPRFLRQRYVANVGDKINLTIPFTGKPKPTVTWTKAGAPLDKKRVNIRSSDRDSILFIRSAERDDSGVYEMCVKVEDFEDKAPITLQIVELPGPPASVKIADTWGFNVALEWTVPKDNGNTEITGYTIQKADKKTGDWFTVLEHYHRLNATISDLIMGNTYKFRVFSENKCGMSENAAVTKEEAKILKTGIEYKPPEYHERDFTEPPKFTTNLSDRSTTVGYSAKLLCSVRGFPKPKIQWMKNQMIIGDDPKFRQLCVQGICSLEIRKPGNFDGGVYTCKAKNDLGEAVVTCKLEVKQPAVPEAEKK
;
A
#
# COMPACT_ATOMS: atom_id res chain seq x y z
N MET A 1 96.25 4.62 -13.78
CA MET A 1 95.29 5.00 -14.83
C MET A 1 94.18 5.82 -14.20
N PRO A 2 93.79 6.96 -14.79
CA PRO A 2 92.82 7.90 -14.23
C PRO A 2 91.38 7.50 -14.60
N SER A 3 90.40 7.77 -13.74
CA SER A 3 88.99 7.82 -14.15
C SER A 3 88.45 9.25 -13.98
N LYS A 4 87.94 9.75 -15.11
CA LYS A 4 87.42 11.11 -15.32
C LYS A 4 86.19 11.41 -14.45
N PRO A 5 85.97 12.68 -14.06
CA PRO A 5 84.72 13.13 -13.45
C PRO A 5 83.60 13.32 -14.50
N ALA A 6 82.37 12.97 -14.10
CA ALA A 6 81.15 13.13 -14.89
C ALA A 6 80.55 14.55 -14.79
N PRO A 7 79.84 15.05 -15.81
CA PRO A 7 79.52 16.47 -15.96
C PRO A 7 78.17 16.93 -15.36
N MET A 8 78.14 18.22 -14.99
CA MET A 8 76.98 18.99 -14.54
C MET A 8 75.89 19.09 -15.61
N LYS A 9 74.62 18.87 -15.23
CA LYS A 9 73.45 19.16 -16.08
C LYS A 9 73.00 20.61 -15.90
N LYS A 10 72.88 21.30 -17.04
CA LYS A 10 72.43 22.68 -17.20
C LYS A 10 70.93 22.84 -16.94
N ALA A 11 70.59 23.98 -16.34
CA ALA A 11 69.23 24.51 -16.20
C ALA A 11 68.65 24.89 -17.58
N ALA A 12 67.43 24.44 -17.85
CA ALA A 12 66.65 24.82 -19.02
C ALA A 12 65.81 26.07 -18.70
N LYS A 13 66.08 27.13 -19.46
CA LYS A 13 65.36 28.41 -19.51
C LYS A 13 64.15 28.21 -20.42
N LYS A 14 62.92 28.40 -19.93
CA LYS A 14 61.69 28.31 -20.73
C LYS A 14 61.20 29.74 -21.05
N GLU A 15 61.06 30.02 -22.33
CA GLU A 15 60.53 31.27 -22.90
C GLU A 15 59.04 31.50 -22.57
N PRO A 16 58.55 32.76 -22.59
CA PRO A 16 57.17 33.09 -22.31
C PRO A 16 56.27 32.86 -23.55
N ALA A 17 55.17 32.14 -23.35
CA ALA A 17 54.14 31.93 -24.38
C ALA A 17 53.16 33.11 -24.43
N LYS A 18 52.77 33.45 -25.67
CA LYS A 18 51.84 34.51 -26.07
C LYS A 18 50.45 34.35 -25.41
N LYS A 19 49.86 35.49 -25.09
CA LYS A 19 48.47 35.66 -24.65
C LYS A 19 47.56 35.53 -25.87
N GLU A 20 46.81 34.43 -25.98
CA GLU A 20 45.64 34.33 -26.85
C GLU A 20 44.40 34.73 -26.03
N GLU A 21 43.61 35.63 -26.62
CA GLU A 21 42.37 36.15 -26.07
C GLU A 21 41.23 35.22 -26.54
N GLU A 22 40.77 34.34 -25.65
CA GLU A 22 39.69 33.39 -25.95
C GLU A 22 38.32 34.06 -25.76
N LYS A 23 37.63 34.27 -26.88
CA LYS A 23 36.27 34.80 -27.00
C LYS A 23 35.27 33.84 -26.36
N ALA A 24 34.42 34.36 -25.46
CA ALA A 24 33.38 33.59 -24.79
C ALA A 24 32.43 32.88 -25.79
N PRO A 25 32.07 31.60 -25.56
CA PRO A 25 31.09 30.90 -26.39
C PRO A 25 29.67 31.39 -26.10
N GLU A 26 28.89 31.51 -27.17
CA GLU A 26 27.48 31.89 -27.20
C GLU A 26 26.60 30.82 -26.50
N PRO A 27 25.53 31.19 -25.77
CA PRO A 27 24.69 30.22 -25.06
C PRO A 27 23.86 29.37 -26.04
N ALA A 28 23.80 28.06 -25.77
CA ALA A 28 23.03 27.08 -26.54
C ALA A 28 21.51 27.36 -26.49
N PRO A 29 20.75 27.02 -27.55
CA PRO A 29 19.30 27.21 -27.58
C PRO A 29 18.58 26.25 -26.61
N GLU A 30 17.53 26.76 -25.96
CA GLU A 30 16.68 26.02 -25.02
C GLU A 30 16.00 24.79 -25.67
N PRO A 31 15.89 23.66 -24.95
CA PRO A 31 15.13 22.50 -25.44
C PRO A 31 13.61 22.74 -25.35
N ALA A 32 12.90 22.30 -26.39
CA ALA A 32 11.44 22.36 -26.47
C ALA A 32 10.75 21.57 -25.34
N PRO A 33 9.56 21.99 -24.87
CA PRO A 33 8.86 21.35 -23.77
C PRO A 33 8.35 19.95 -24.13
N VAL A 34 8.64 18.98 -23.26
CA VAL A 34 8.16 17.60 -23.33
C VAL A 34 6.74 17.54 -22.77
N GLU A 35 5.82 16.98 -23.55
CA GLU A 35 4.43 16.70 -23.16
C GLU A 35 4.36 15.73 -21.96
N ALA A 36 3.56 16.08 -20.95
CA ALA A 36 3.31 15.23 -19.80
C ALA A 36 2.25 14.15 -20.11
N PRO A 37 2.42 12.90 -19.66
CA PRO A 37 1.41 11.85 -19.83
C PRO A 37 0.16 12.10 -18.96
N PRO A 38 -1.02 11.56 -19.34
CA PRO A 38 -2.27 11.79 -18.63
C PRO A 38 -2.31 11.08 -17.27
N ALA A 39 -2.88 11.77 -16.27
CA ALA A 39 -3.05 11.28 -14.91
C ALA A 39 -4.16 10.21 -14.83
N GLU A 40 -3.82 9.07 -14.25
CA GLU A 40 -4.72 7.94 -13.97
C GLU A 40 -5.59 8.24 -12.73
N ALA A 41 -6.86 7.83 -12.79
CA ALA A 41 -7.90 8.15 -11.81
C ALA A 41 -7.73 7.40 -10.48
N ALA A 42 -7.86 8.12 -9.36
CA ALA A 42 -7.90 7.53 -8.03
C ALA A 42 -9.30 6.90 -7.73
N PRO A 43 -9.39 5.74 -7.06
CA PRO A 43 -10.66 5.10 -6.73
C PRO A 43 -11.36 5.73 -5.52
N ALA A 44 -12.68 5.63 -5.52
CA ALA A 44 -13.61 6.19 -4.54
C ALA A 44 -13.48 5.54 -3.14
N GLU A 45 -13.48 6.39 -2.11
CA GLU A 45 -13.44 6.02 -0.69
C GLU A 45 -14.86 5.70 -0.18
N ALA A 46 -15.04 4.50 0.39
CA ALA A 46 -16.30 4.02 0.95
C ALA A 46 -16.52 4.48 2.40
N ALA A 47 -17.77 4.76 2.75
CA ALA A 47 -18.23 5.30 4.03
C ALA A 47 -18.02 4.37 5.24
N PRO A 48 -17.93 4.92 6.49
CA PRO A 48 -17.76 4.12 7.69
C PRO A 48 -19.09 3.55 8.24
N ALA A 49 -19.05 2.30 8.70
CA ALA A 49 -20.14 1.62 9.39
C ALA A 49 -20.15 1.91 10.91
N VAL A 50 -21.35 1.94 11.48
CA VAL A 50 -21.71 2.21 12.88
C VAL A 50 -21.41 0.98 13.77
N PRO A 51 -20.98 1.12 15.05
CA PRO A 51 -20.81 -0.01 15.96
C PRO A 51 -22.13 -0.37 16.66
N ALA A 52 -22.42 -1.67 16.79
CA ALA A 52 -23.48 -2.21 17.62
C ALA A 52 -22.93 -2.65 18.99
N GLU A 53 -23.68 -2.31 20.04
CA GLU A 53 -23.41 -2.58 21.45
C GLU A 53 -23.56 -4.06 21.83
N ALA A 54 -22.97 -4.36 22.99
CA ALA A 54 -22.94 -5.64 23.67
C ALA A 54 -24.23 -5.95 24.43
N GLU A 55 -24.51 -7.24 24.63
CA GLU A 55 -25.12 -7.73 25.87
C GLU A 55 -24.72 -9.20 26.14
N ALA A 56 -24.45 -9.48 27.42
CA ALA A 56 -24.11 -10.77 28.04
C ALA A 56 -25.40 -11.62 28.20
N GLU A 57 -25.47 -12.86 28.68
CA GLU A 57 -24.65 -13.77 29.50
C GLU A 57 -25.38 -15.15 29.48
N ALA A 58 -24.77 -16.17 30.12
CA ALA A 58 -25.36 -17.42 30.64
C ALA A 58 -25.28 -18.71 29.79
N ALA A 59 -24.29 -19.54 30.16
CA ALA A 59 -24.34 -21.00 30.22
C ALA A 59 -24.61 -21.42 31.70
N PRO A 60 -24.65 -22.70 32.15
CA PRO A 60 -24.30 -23.95 31.44
C PRO A 60 -25.16 -25.20 31.80
N ALA A 61 -24.72 -26.36 31.27
CA ALA A 61 -24.72 -27.74 31.83
C ALA A 61 -25.28 -28.79 30.83
N GLU A 62 -24.43 -29.66 30.26
CA GLU A 62 -24.18 -31.09 30.63
C GLU A 62 -25.34 -32.02 30.24
N GLY A 63 -25.20 -33.18 29.58
CA GLY A 63 -24.05 -33.97 29.13
C GLY A 63 -24.51 -35.22 28.35
N GLU A 64 -23.51 -35.88 27.77
CA GLU A 64 -23.39 -37.32 27.41
C GLU A 64 -24.57 -38.15 26.83
N ALA A 65 -24.32 -38.67 25.63
CA ALA A 65 -24.79 -39.97 25.12
C ALA A 65 -23.80 -41.08 25.60
N PRO A 66 -23.86 -42.37 25.19
CA PRO A 66 -24.83 -43.10 24.34
C PRO A 66 -25.19 -44.52 24.87
N ALA A 67 -26.08 -45.23 24.15
CA ALA A 67 -25.93 -46.64 23.69
C ALA A 67 -27.28 -47.38 23.57
N ALA A 68 -27.49 -47.98 22.40
CA ALA A 68 -28.41 -49.12 22.15
C ALA A 68 -27.66 -50.44 22.49
N PRO A 69 -28.17 -51.67 22.20
CA PRO A 69 -29.49 -52.11 21.70
C PRO A 69 -30.05 -53.33 22.50
N VAL A 70 -31.15 -53.96 22.03
CA VAL A 70 -31.27 -55.41 21.69
C VAL A 70 -32.76 -55.78 21.45
N GLU A 71 -32.96 -56.55 20.38
CA GLU A 71 -34.07 -57.47 19.98
C GLU A 71 -34.80 -58.17 21.16
N GLU A 72 -36.00 -58.77 21.08
CA GLU A 72 -36.68 -59.56 20.05
C GLU A 72 -38.11 -59.92 20.56
N ALA A 73 -38.91 -60.54 19.68
CA ALA A 73 -40.03 -61.45 19.96
C ALA A 73 -41.48 -60.92 20.17
N LYS A 74 -42.25 -61.01 19.07
CA LYS A 74 -43.68 -61.46 19.00
C LYS A 74 -43.75 -62.98 19.36
N PRO A 75 -44.89 -63.67 19.62
CA PRO A 75 -46.22 -63.45 18.98
C PRO A 75 -47.49 -63.81 19.81
N ALA A 76 -48.64 -63.67 19.12
CA ALA A 76 -49.83 -64.54 19.16
C ALA A 76 -51.10 -64.08 19.92
N THR A 77 -52.14 -63.92 19.10
CA THR A 77 -53.59 -63.73 19.33
C THR A 77 -54.24 -64.95 20.00
N PRO A 78 -55.48 -64.85 20.53
CA PRO A 78 -56.66 -65.26 19.74
C PRO A 78 -57.94 -64.41 19.94
N ALA A 79 -58.88 -64.58 19.00
CA ALA A 79 -60.17 -63.90 18.83
C ALA A 79 -61.35 -64.64 19.55
N PRO A 80 -62.64 -64.50 19.13
CA PRO A 80 -63.66 -63.45 19.32
C PRO A 80 -64.91 -64.00 20.09
N PRO A 81 -66.08 -63.31 20.16
CA PRO A 81 -67.20 -63.54 19.20
C PRO A 81 -68.12 -62.29 18.96
N ALA A 82 -68.71 -62.05 17.78
CA ALA A 82 -69.99 -62.51 17.17
C ALA A 82 -71.19 -61.54 17.35
N ASP A 83 -71.74 -61.04 16.23
CA ASP A 83 -73.15 -61.12 15.74
C ASP A 83 -73.33 -60.07 14.60
N ALA A 84 -73.47 -60.46 13.34
CA ALA A 84 -74.67 -60.92 12.63
C ALA A 84 -75.62 -59.79 12.15
N ALA A 85 -75.48 -59.42 10.87
CA ALA A 85 -76.59 -59.08 9.97
C ALA A 85 -76.08 -59.12 8.51
N ALA A 86 -76.83 -59.77 7.63
CA ALA A 86 -76.58 -59.92 6.19
C ALA A 86 -77.89 -59.57 5.43
N PRO A 87 -77.97 -59.63 4.08
CA PRO A 87 -77.26 -58.82 3.08
C PRO A 87 -78.20 -58.33 1.94
N ALA A 88 -77.71 -57.52 0.98
CA ALA A 88 -78.09 -57.47 -0.46
C ALA A 88 -77.44 -56.26 -1.18
N PRO A 89 -77.29 -56.26 -2.53
CA PRO A 89 -76.88 -57.34 -3.42
C PRO A 89 -75.63 -56.98 -4.26
N GLU A 90 -75.09 -57.99 -4.97
CA GLU A 90 -73.96 -57.91 -5.89
C GLU A 90 -74.19 -56.94 -7.07
N GLU A 91 -73.19 -56.10 -7.34
CA GLU A 91 -72.98 -55.51 -8.66
C GLU A 91 -71.86 -56.27 -9.41
N THR A 92 -72.11 -56.43 -10.71
CA THR A 92 -71.37 -57.15 -11.74
C THR A 92 -69.94 -56.59 -11.89
N PRO A 93 -68.91 -57.40 -12.25
CA PRO A 93 -67.52 -56.92 -12.26
C PRO A 93 -67.29 -55.94 -13.41
N ALA A 94 -66.91 -54.71 -13.07
CA ALA A 94 -66.39 -53.74 -14.03
C ALA A 94 -65.05 -54.24 -14.59
N ALA A 95 -64.94 -54.17 -15.91
CA ALA A 95 -63.79 -54.56 -16.69
C ALA A 95 -62.48 -53.95 -16.14
N ALA A 96 -61.42 -54.76 -16.12
CA ALA A 96 -60.06 -54.31 -15.88
C ALA A 96 -59.70 -53.18 -16.87
N ALA A 97 -59.68 -51.95 -16.38
CA ALA A 97 -59.02 -50.86 -17.06
C ALA A 97 -57.53 -51.18 -17.09
N GLN A 98 -56.96 -51.34 -18.27
CA GLN A 98 -55.52 -51.37 -18.45
C GLN A 98 -54.97 -50.09 -17.81
N ALA A 99 -53.99 -50.23 -16.90
CA ALA A 99 -53.30 -49.08 -16.33
C ALA A 99 -52.81 -48.18 -17.48
N PRO A 100 -52.98 -46.85 -17.39
CA PRO A 100 -52.45 -45.95 -18.41
C PRO A 100 -50.95 -46.25 -18.57
N VAL A 101 -50.52 -46.47 -19.81
CA VAL A 101 -49.10 -46.64 -20.13
C VAL A 101 -48.44 -45.32 -19.77
N ASP A 102 -47.57 -45.33 -18.75
CA ASP A 102 -46.80 -44.15 -18.40
C ASP A 102 -45.87 -43.78 -19.55
N GLU A 103 -46.01 -42.56 -20.06
CA GLU A 103 -45.05 -42.03 -21.03
C GLU A 103 -43.72 -41.73 -20.32
N PRO A 104 -42.56 -42.06 -20.95
CA PRO A 104 -41.26 -41.79 -20.37
C PRO A 104 -41.06 -40.27 -20.21
N THR A 105 -40.55 -39.87 -19.05
CA THR A 105 -40.24 -38.47 -18.73
C THR A 105 -39.21 -37.89 -19.71
N SER A 106 -39.24 -36.57 -19.95
CA SER A 106 -38.20 -35.91 -20.76
C SER A 106 -36.85 -35.93 -20.05
N ALA A 107 -35.76 -35.58 -20.76
CA ALA A 107 -34.45 -35.44 -20.15
C ALA A 107 -34.44 -34.33 -19.08
N PRO A 108 -33.62 -34.45 -18.02
CA PRO A 108 -33.33 -33.33 -17.13
C PRO A 108 -32.65 -32.18 -17.89
N VAL A 109 -32.73 -30.96 -17.37
CA VAL A 109 -32.13 -29.76 -17.99
C VAL A 109 -31.10 -29.11 -17.07
N ASP A 110 -30.33 -28.14 -17.58
CA ASP A 110 -29.35 -27.34 -16.82
C ASP A 110 -28.35 -28.16 -15.99
N LEU A 111 -27.81 -29.25 -16.54
CA LEU A 111 -26.75 -30.01 -15.85
C LEU A 111 -25.44 -29.20 -15.85
N PHE A 112 -24.90 -28.88 -14.67
CA PHE A 112 -23.60 -28.25 -14.50
C PHE A 112 -22.87 -28.76 -13.24
N VAL A 113 -21.55 -28.50 -13.18
CA VAL A 113 -20.71 -28.82 -12.02
C VAL A 113 -20.80 -27.67 -11.01
N GLU A 114 -21.21 -27.97 -9.78
CA GLU A 114 -21.24 -27.00 -8.69
C GLU A 114 -19.86 -26.81 -8.06
N ASP A 115 -19.22 -27.92 -7.71
CA ASP A 115 -17.92 -27.94 -7.01
C ASP A 115 -17.18 -29.22 -7.33
N LYS A 116 -15.87 -29.25 -7.11
CA LYS A 116 -15.05 -30.46 -7.25
C LYS A 116 -13.84 -30.41 -6.32
N ASN A 117 -13.33 -31.56 -5.96
CA ASN A 117 -12.04 -31.70 -5.27
C ASN A 117 -11.20 -32.80 -5.94
N ASP A 118 -10.12 -33.21 -5.27
CA ASP A 118 -9.18 -34.22 -5.77
C ASP A 118 -9.77 -35.62 -5.93
N THR A 119 -10.93 -35.90 -5.32
CA THR A 119 -11.53 -37.24 -5.24
C THR A 119 -13.04 -37.27 -5.46
N SER A 120 -13.67 -36.11 -5.68
CA SER A 120 -15.12 -36.01 -5.86
C SER A 120 -15.56 -34.81 -6.69
N VAL A 121 -16.74 -34.92 -7.29
CA VAL A 121 -17.37 -33.88 -8.13
C VAL A 121 -18.83 -33.71 -7.69
N SER A 122 -19.23 -32.49 -7.33
CA SER A 122 -20.62 -32.11 -7.06
C SER A 122 -21.27 -31.59 -8.34
N ILE A 123 -22.42 -32.14 -8.69
CA ILE A 123 -23.21 -31.75 -9.85
C ILE A 123 -24.61 -31.33 -9.43
N ILE A 124 -25.19 -30.39 -10.17
CA ILE A 124 -26.57 -29.91 -10.04
C ILE A 124 -27.24 -29.97 -11.40
N TRP A 125 -28.54 -30.24 -11.40
CA TRP A 125 -29.39 -30.15 -12.57
C TRP A 125 -30.77 -29.60 -12.20
N SER A 126 -31.63 -29.41 -13.20
CA SER A 126 -33.04 -29.03 -13.08
C SER A 126 -33.93 -30.21 -13.47
N GLN A 127 -35.16 -30.23 -12.95
CA GLN A 127 -36.14 -31.27 -13.27
C GLN A 127 -36.51 -31.26 -14.77
N PRO A 128 -36.90 -32.40 -15.35
CA PRO A 128 -37.47 -32.49 -16.69
C PRO A 128 -38.66 -31.55 -16.89
N GLU A 129 -38.81 -31.00 -18.10
CA GLU A 129 -39.97 -30.17 -18.46
C GLU A 129 -41.29 -30.97 -18.49
N ILE A 130 -41.22 -32.24 -18.90
CA ILE A 130 -42.37 -33.13 -18.98
C ILE A 130 -42.19 -34.23 -17.95
N VAL A 131 -42.95 -34.15 -16.86
CA VAL A 131 -43.05 -35.19 -15.83
C VAL A 131 -44.38 -35.91 -16.03
N GLY A 132 -44.33 -37.22 -16.26
CA GLY A 132 -45.51 -38.06 -16.45
C GLY A 132 -46.46 -38.05 -15.24
N PRO A 133 -47.70 -38.55 -15.40
CA PRO A 133 -48.75 -38.45 -14.38
C PRO A 133 -48.42 -39.19 -13.07
N THR A 134 -47.50 -40.16 -13.09
CA THR A 134 -47.02 -40.89 -11.91
C THR A 134 -45.87 -40.22 -11.17
N GLY A 135 -45.36 -39.11 -11.68
CA GLY A 135 -44.25 -38.38 -11.07
C GLY A 135 -42.87 -39.00 -11.39
N LEU A 136 -41.84 -38.53 -10.68
CA LEU A 136 -40.46 -39.00 -10.82
C LEU A 136 -40.08 -39.92 -9.68
N ASP A 137 -39.53 -41.09 -10.02
CA ASP A 137 -38.92 -42.01 -9.05
C ASP A 137 -37.53 -41.52 -8.62
N GLY A 138 -36.84 -40.79 -9.50
CA GLY A 138 -35.59 -40.11 -9.20
C GLY A 138 -34.67 -39.98 -10.43
N TYR A 139 -33.38 -39.85 -10.17
CA TYR A 139 -32.34 -39.67 -11.17
C TYR A 139 -31.21 -40.70 -11.03
N ILE A 140 -30.77 -41.26 -12.14
CA ILE A 140 -29.55 -42.07 -12.22
C ILE A 140 -28.43 -41.18 -12.73
N VAL A 141 -27.34 -41.11 -11.96
CA VAL A 141 -26.12 -40.41 -12.34
C VAL A 141 -25.14 -41.45 -12.85
N GLU A 142 -24.61 -41.24 -14.05
CA GLU A 142 -23.64 -42.13 -14.66
C GLU A 142 -22.36 -41.38 -15.02
N THR A 143 -21.22 -42.04 -14.81
CA THR A 143 -19.91 -41.52 -15.19
C THR A 143 -19.23 -42.45 -16.19
N CYS A 144 -18.40 -41.85 -17.04
CA CYS A 144 -17.58 -42.57 -18.00
C CYS A 144 -16.22 -41.89 -18.09
N LYS A 145 -15.12 -42.66 -18.03
CA LYS A 145 -13.78 -42.09 -18.21
C LYS A 145 -13.60 -41.63 -19.66
N GLU A 146 -12.93 -40.49 -19.85
CA GLU A 146 -12.59 -39.97 -21.16
C GLU A 146 -11.70 -40.97 -21.90
N GLY A 147 -12.12 -41.39 -23.11
CA GLY A 147 -11.46 -42.43 -23.90
C GLY A 147 -12.11 -43.82 -23.79
N THR A 148 -13.06 -44.01 -22.88
CA THR A 148 -13.92 -45.21 -22.83
C THR A 148 -15.37 -44.86 -23.23
N GLU A 149 -16.18 -45.89 -23.51
CA GLU A 149 -17.64 -45.77 -23.73
C GLU A 149 -18.44 -46.55 -22.66
N ASP A 150 -17.78 -46.92 -21.57
CA ASP A 150 -18.33 -47.73 -20.48
C ASP A 150 -18.96 -46.84 -19.41
N TRP A 151 -20.24 -46.50 -19.60
CA TRP A 151 -21.02 -45.69 -18.65
C TRP A 151 -21.44 -46.52 -17.43
N LYS A 152 -21.16 -46.01 -16.23
CA LYS A 152 -21.45 -46.68 -14.96
C LYS A 152 -22.28 -45.79 -14.04
N ALA A 153 -23.38 -46.35 -13.54
CA ALA A 153 -24.17 -45.71 -12.49
C ALA A 153 -23.35 -45.57 -11.20
N VAL A 154 -23.29 -44.36 -10.66
CA VAL A 154 -22.53 -44.05 -9.44
C VAL A 154 -23.38 -43.93 -8.19
N ASN A 155 -24.70 -43.87 -8.33
CA ASN A 155 -25.66 -43.92 -7.22
C ASN A 155 -26.33 -45.31 -7.14
N PRO A 156 -26.46 -45.89 -5.93
CA PRO A 156 -27.06 -47.23 -5.76
C PRO A 156 -28.59 -47.23 -5.93
N GLU A 157 -29.25 -46.12 -5.65
CA GLU A 157 -30.70 -45.93 -5.80
C GLU A 157 -30.98 -44.60 -6.54
N PRO A 158 -32.12 -44.48 -7.26
CA PRO A 158 -32.50 -43.24 -7.92
C PRO A 158 -32.49 -42.05 -6.96
N GLN A 159 -31.68 -41.04 -7.29
CA GLN A 159 -31.51 -39.85 -6.48
C GLN A 159 -32.76 -38.98 -6.55
N LYS A 160 -33.32 -38.56 -5.42
CA LYS A 160 -34.56 -37.77 -5.39
C LYS A 160 -34.34 -36.26 -5.52
N SER A 161 -33.18 -35.76 -5.10
CA SER A 161 -32.80 -34.35 -5.21
C SER A 161 -32.06 -34.04 -6.51
N CYS A 162 -32.16 -32.82 -7.04
CA CYS A 162 -31.45 -32.42 -8.26
C CYS A 162 -29.97 -32.02 -8.02
N ARG A 163 -29.31 -32.72 -7.11
CA ARG A 163 -27.90 -32.55 -6.73
C ARG A 163 -27.33 -33.90 -6.36
N TYR A 164 -26.07 -34.17 -6.74
CA TYR A 164 -25.36 -35.37 -6.35
C TYR A 164 -23.84 -35.15 -6.24
N ILE A 165 -23.20 -35.79 -5.26
CA ILE A 165 -21.75 -35.76 -5.07
C ILE A 165 -21.17 -37.11 -5.47
N ILE A 166 -20.46 -37.13 -6.58
CA ILE A 166 -19.75 -38.29 -7.11
C ILE A 166 -18.46 -38.45 -6.33
N LYS A 167 -18.35 -39.45 -5.46
CA LYS A 167 -17.18 -39.67 -4.60
C LYS A 167 -16.22 -40.73 -5.17
N ASN A 168 -15.06 -40.89 -4.54
CA ASN A 168 -14.07 -41.93 -4.81
C ASN A 168 -13.57 -41.97 -6.27
N GLN A 169 -13.41 -40.79 -6.87
CA GLN A 169 -12.85 -40.65 -8.21
C GLN A 169 -11.32 -40.58 -8.14
N THR A 170 -10.65 -41.08 -9.18
CA THR A 170 -9.19 -41.05 -9.27
C THR A 170 -8.71 -39.64 -9.65
N THR A 171 -7.84 -39.04 -8.85
CA THR A 171 -7.21 -37.75 -9.15
C THR A 171 -6.46 -37.81 -10.48
N GLY A 172 -6.73 -36.85 -11.37
CA GLY A 172 -6.15 -36.74 -12.72
C GLY A 172 -7.04 -37.30 -13.84
N ASP A 173 -8.10 -38.04 -13.51
CA ASP A 173 -9.01 -38.57 -14.53
C ASP A 173 -9.96 -37.48 -15.07
N ARG A 174 -10.26 -37.57 -16.36
CA ARG A 174 -11.33 -36.79 -17.01
C ARG A 174 -12.59 -37.64 -17.12
N LEU A 175 -13.67 -37.16 -16.53
CA LEU A 175 -14.94 -37.87 -16.44
C LEU A 175 -16.01 -37.20 -17.29
N LYS A 176 -16.61 -37.94 -18.20
CA LYS A 176 -17.90 -37.59 -18.79
C LYS A 176 -18.99 -37.97 -17.80
N ILE A 177 -19.95 -37.07 -17.59
CA ILE A 177 -21.03 -37.24 -16.62
C ILE A 177 -22.36 -37.05 -17.36
N ARG A 178 -23.31 -37.94 -17.11
CA ARG A 178 -24.68 -37.79 -17.58
C ARG A 178 -25.70 -38.12 -16.50
N VAL A 179 -26.88 -37.54 -16.62
CA VAL A 179 -27.99 -37.75 -15.69
C VAL A 179 -29.21 -38.22 -16.48
N VAL A 180 -29.86 -39.26 -15.98
CA VAL A 180 -31.05 -39.89 -16.56
C VAL A 180 -32.18 -39.76 -15.55
N ALA A 181 -33.34 -39.24 -15.97
CA ALA A 181 -34.54 -39.25 -15.13
C ALA A 181 -35.26 -40.59 -15.26
N VAL A 182 -35.83 -41.07 -14.16
CA VAL A 182 -36.54 -42.34 -14.08
C VAL A 182 -37.94 -42.12 -13.54
N ASN A 183 -38.92 -42.69 -14.23
CA ASN A 183 -40.30 -42.82 -13.78
C ASN A 183 -40.79 -44.27 -13.97
N ALA A 184 -42.03 -44.56 -13.56
CA ALA A 184 -42.64 -45.86 -13.74
C ALA A 184 -42.78 -46.28 -15.22
N GLY A 185 -42.74 -45.33 -16.15
CA GLY A 185 -42.69 -45.55 -17.61
C GLY A 185 -41.31 -45.88 -18.17
N GLY A 186 -40.24 -45.74 -17.37
CA GLY A 186 -38.87 -46.09 -17.73
C GLY A 186 -37.88 -44.94 -17.64
N HIS A 187 -36.83 -45.01 -18.46
CA HIS A 187 -35.72 -44.06 -18.45
C HIS A 187 -35.91 -42.97 -19.50
N SER A 188 -35.59 -41.73 -19.13
CA SER A 188 -35.49 -40.62 -20.09
C SER A 188 -34.24 -40.75 -20.98
N PRO A 189 -34.16 -40.00 -22.08
CA PRO A 189 -32.87 -39.67 -22.68
C PRO A 189 -31.94 -39.01 -21.65
N PRO A 190 -30.62 -39.26 -21.70
CA PRO A 190 -29.67 -38.65 -20.77
C PRO A 190 -29.39 -37.19 -21.11
N VAL A 191 -29.22 -36.34 -20.09
CA VAL A 191 -28.51 -35.05 -20.23
C VAL A 191 -27.04 -35.25 -19.93
N VAL A 192 -26.16 -34.80 -20.82
CA VAL A 192 -24.71 -35.03 -20.73
C VAL A 192 -24.02 -33.69 -20.52
N LEU A 193 -23.02 -33.64 -19.62
CA LEU A 193 -22.16 -32.47 -19.52
C LEU A 193 -21.43 -32.23 -20.86
N PRO A 194 -21.37 -30.99 -21.36
CA PRO A 194 -20.75 -30.68 -22.64
C PRO A 194 -19.23 -30.96 -22.64
N GLU A 195 -18.57 -30.80 -21.48
CA GLU A 195 -17.14 -31.03 -21.32
C GLU A 195 -16.87 -32.08 -20.23
N ALA A 196 -15.85 -32.92 -20.45
CA ALA A 196 -15.40 -33.88 -19.45
C ALA A 196 -14.73 -33.16 -18.27
N VAL A 197 -15.11 -33.53 -17.05
CA VAL A 197 -14.62 -32.90 -15.81
C VAL A 197 -13.30 -33.54 -15.41
N LEU A 198 -12.23 -32.75 -15.38
CA LEU A 198 -10.97 -33.16 -14.76
C LEU A 198 -11.13 -33.16 -13.23
N VAL A 199 -11.02 -34.34 -12.64
CA VAL A 199 -10.99 -34.56 -11.19
C VAL A 199 -9.59 -34.19 -10.69
N LYS A 200 -9.44 -32.99 -10.15
CA LYS A 200 -8.20 -32.53 -9.56
C LYS A 200 -8.49 -31.67 -8.35
N GLU A 201 -7.51 -31.58 -7.44
CA GLU A 201 -7.57 -30.64 -6.33
C GLU A 201 -7.83 -29.23 -6.88
N VAL A 202 -8.88 -28.58 -6.40
CA VAL A 202 -9.16 -27.19 -6.78
C VAL A 202 -8.10 -26.32 -6.11
N ALA A 203 -7.40 -25.55 -6.92
CA ALA A 203 -6.38 -24.66 -6.42
C ALA A 203 -7.01 -23.53 -5.60
N ASP A 204 -6.69 -23.48 -4.31
CA ASP A 204 -6.97 -22.34 -3.46
C ASP A 204 -6.03 -21.19 -3.82
N ARG A 205 -6.59 -19.98 -3.95
CA ARG A 205 -5.77 -18.78 -4.17
C ARG A 205 -4.73 -18.64 -3.05
N PRO A 206 -3.43 -18.52 -3.38
CA PRO A 206 -2.43 -18.33 -2.37
C PRO A 206 -2.64 -16.98 -1.69
N LYS A 207 -2.25 -16.91 -0.41
CA LYS A 207 -2.31 -15.67 0.35
C LYS A 207 -1.11 -15.55 1.25
N VAL A 208 -0.34 -14.48 1.06
CA VAL A 208 0.75 -14.09 1.95
C VAL A 208 0.17 -13.37 3.16
N ARG A 209 0.51 -13.84 4.35
CA ARG A 209 0.09 -13.23 5.61
C ARG A 209 1.23 -12.42 6.18
N LEU A 210 1.44 -11.23 5.62
CA LEU A 210 2.52 -10.35 6.05
C LEU A 210 2.30 -9.85 7.49
N PRO A 211 3.20 -10.17 8.45
CA PRO A 211 3.12 -9.68 9.83
C PRO A 211 3.06 -8.15 9.89
N ARG A 212 2.36 -7.60 10.89
CA ARG A 212 2.14 -6.13 11.01
C ARG A 212 3.45 -5.34 10.99
N PHE A 213 4.49 -5.83 11.65
CA PHE A 213 5.81 -5.17 11.73
C PHE A 213 6.57 -5.14 10.39
N LEU A 214 6.18 -5.97 9.41
CA LEU A 214 6.74 -6.00 8.05
C LEU A 214 5.88 -5.25 7.02
N ARG A 215 4.69 -4.77 7.40
CA ARG A 215 3.87 -3.91 6.54
C ARG A 215 4.44 -2.50 6.40
N GLN A 216 5.31 -2.10 7.32
CA GLN A 216 6.08 -0.88 7.26
C GLN A 216 7.55 -1.22 7.01
N ARG A 217 8.37 -0.18 6.83
CA ARG A 217 9.82 -0.32 6.70
C ARG A 217 10.42 -0.99 7.94
N TYR A 218 11.01 -2.16 7.75
CA TYR A 218 11.75 -2.87 8.78
C TYR A 218 13.15 -2.27 8.87
N VAL A 219 13.49 -1.74 10.05
CA VAL A 219 14.78 -1.08 10.31
C VAL A 219 15.61 -1.97 11.22
N ALA A 220 16.86 -2.24 10.84
CA ALA A 220 17.82 -2.99 11.63
C ALA A 220 19.19 -2.31 11.56
N ASN A 221 20.07 -2.54 12.53
CA ASN A 221 21.41 -1.97 12.53
C ASN A 221 22.39 -2.85 11.73
N VAL A 222 23.47 -2.24 11.23
CA VAL A 222 24.60 -3.01 10.69
C VAL A 222 25.10 -4.00 11.74
N GLY A 223 25.33 -5.25 11.32
CA GLY A 223 25.73 -6.37 12.18
C GLY A 223 24.58 -7.18 12.80
N ASP A 224 23.34 -6.68 12.76
CA ASP A 224 22.19 -7.39 13.32
C ASP A 224 21.89 -8.70 12.56
N LYS A 225 21.38 -9.69 13.30
CA LYS A 225 20.82 -10.91 12.72
C LYS A 225 19.37 -10.63 12.31
N ILE A 226 19.04 -10.83 11.03
CA ILE A 226 17.69 -10.61 10.52
C ILE A 226 17.04 -11.96 10.27
N ASN A 227 15.82 -12.13 10.80
CA ASN A 227 15.02 -13.34 10.63
C ASN A 227 13.57 -12.94 10.31
N LEU A 228 13.21 -12.98 9.03
CA LEU A 228 11.88 -12.62 8.54
C LEU A 228 11.08 -13.89 8.30
N THR A 229 10.18 -14.23 9.23
CA THR A 229 9.26 -15.37 9.09
C THR A 229 7.92 -14.88 8.57
N ILE A 230 7.52 -15.33 7.39
CA ILE A 230 6.28 -14.89 6.73
C ILE A 230 5.40 -16.11 6.43
N PRO A 231 4.25 -16.23 7.12
CA PRO A 231 3.28 -17.26 6.82
C PRO A 231 2.56 -17.02 5.48
N PHE A 232 2.14 -18.10 4.84
CA PHE A 232 1.28 -18.07 3.67
C PHE A 232 0.27 -19.23 3.70
N THR A 233 -0.76 -19.14 2.87
CA THR A 233 -1.70 -20.23 2.59
C THR A 233 -1.75 -20.49 1.10
N GLY A 234 -2.17 -21.68 0.69
CA GLY A 234 -2.33 -22.08 -0.71
C GLY A 234 -2.36 -23.60 -0.82
N LYS A 235 -3.23 -24.12 -1.67
CA LYS A 235 -3.35 -25.55 -1.97
C LYS A 235 -3.55 -25.71 -3.48
N PRO A 236 -2.94 -26.70 -4.16
CA PRO A 236 -1.92 -27.61 -3.66
C PRO A 236 -0.64 -26.88 -3.21
N LYS A 237 0.36 -27.60 -2.69
CA LYS A 237 1.57 -27.02 -2.07
C LYS A 237 2.15 -25.86 -2.92
N PRO A 238 2.18 -24.63 -2.39
CA PRO A 238 2.63 -23.47 -3.15
C PRO A 238 4.14 -23.47 -3.37
N THR A 239 4.57 -22.84 -4.47
CA THR A 239 5.97 -22.51 -4.72
C THR A 239 6.25 -21.10 -4.22
N VAL A 240 7.29 -20.95 -3.41
CA VAL A 240 7.71 -19.64 -2.86
C VAL A 240 8.97 -19.18 -3.56
N THR A 241 8.96 -17.94 -4.06
CA THR A 241 10.12 -17.28 -4.63
C THR A 241 10.37 -15.95 -3.93
N TRP A 242 11.64 -15.55 -3.90
CA TRP A 242 12.07 -14.31 -3.28
C TRP A 242 12.94 -13.53 -4.25
N THR A 243 12.70 -12.23 -4.31
CA THR A 243 13.50 -11.30 -5.10
C THR A 243 13.90 -10.09 -4.26
N LYS A 244 14.93 -9.37 -4.70
CA LYS A 244 15.30 -8.05 -4.21
C LYS A 244 15.44 -7.12 -5.40
N ALA A 245 14.70 -6.01 -5.38
CA ALA A 245 14.62 -5.08 -6.51
C ALA A 245 14.32 -5.79 -7.85
N GLY A 246 13.47 -6.82 -7.82
CA GLY A 246 13.11 -7.63 -9.00
C GLY A 246 14.13 -8.69 -9.42
N ALA A 247 15.33 -8.71 -8.84
CA ALA A 247 16.36 -9.70 -9.13
C ALA A 247 16.33 -10.88 -8.15
N PRO A 248 16.72 -12.10 -8.56
CA PRO A 248 16.88 -13.23 -7.65
C PRO A 248 17.86 -12.93 -6.52
N LEU A 249 17.58 -13.42 -5.31
CA LEU A 249 18.46 -13.22 -4.16
C LEU A 249 19.80 -13.97 -4.32
N ASP A 250 20.90 -13.34 -3.87
CA ASP A 250 22.19 -14.01 -3.76
C ASP A 250 22.17 -14.99 -2.57
N LYS A 251 22.23 -16.29 -2.89
CA LYS A 251 22.22 -17.40 -1.91
C LYS A 251 23.47 -17.47 -1.04
N LYS A 252 24.55 -16.76 -1.38
CA LYS A 252 25.74 -16.63 -0.50
C LYS A 252 25.49 -15.62 0.61
N ARG A 253 24.67 -14.60 0.33
CA ARG A 253 24.36 -13.50 1.24
C ARG A 253 23.17 -13.81 2.13
N VAL A 254 22.13 -14.41 1.57
CA VAL A 254 20.84 -14.66 2.24
C VAL A 254 20.53 -16.16 2.25
N ASN A 255 20.08 -16.67 3.39
CA ASN A 255 19.58 -18.05 3.50
C ASN A 255 18.05 -18.03 3.56
N ILE A 256 17.41 -18.92 2.78
CA ILE A 256 15.96 -19.00 2.69
C ILE A 256 15.54 -20.42 3.03
N ARG A 257 14.60 -20.54 3.96
CA ARG A 257 13.96 -21.81 4.32
C ARG A 257 12.46 -21.69 4.12
N SER A 258 11.89 -22.56 3.29
CA SER A 258 10.44 -22.61 3.08
C SER A 258 9.87 -23.93 3.58
N SER A 259 8.72 -23.85 4.26
CA SER A 259 7.89 -24.98 4.67
C SER A 259 6.62 -25.06 3.81
N ASP A 260 5.60 -25.79 4.27
CA ASP A 260 4.25 -25.81 3.71
C ASP A 260 3.39 -24.61 4.13
N ARG A 261 3.79 -23.87 5.17
CA ARG A 261 2.99 -22.79 5.78
C ARG A 261 3.70 -21.46 5.91
N ASP A 262 5.03 -21.44 5.83
CA ASP A 262 5.83 -20.24 5.99
C ASP A 262 7.11 -20.26 5.15
N SER A 263 7.66 -19.06 4.95
CA SER A 263 8.98 -18.87 4.39
C SER A 263 9.78 -17.95 5.31
N ILE A 264 11.03 -18.32 5.54
CA ILE A 264 11.96 -17.66 6.44
C ILE A 264 13.13 -17.14 5.63
N LEU A 265 13.33 -15.83 5.64
CA LEU A 265 14.52 -15.18 5.11
C LEU A 265 15.45 -14.83 6.26
N PHE A 266 16.69 -15.30 6.18
CA PHE A 266 17.71 -15.13 7.20
C PHE A 266 18.97 -14.42 6.66
N ILE A 267 19.38 -13.35 7.35
CA ILE A 267 20.66 -12.65 7.14
C ILE A 267 21.46 -12.74 8.44
N ARG A 268 22.68 -13.30 8.36
CA ARG A 268 23.49 -13.62 9.54
C ARG A 268 24.09 -12.41 10.24
N SER A 269 24.40 -11.37 9.48
CA SER A 269 25.01 -10.13 9.94
C SER A 269 24.70 -9.06 8.91
N ALA A 270 23.78 -8.16 9.20
CA ALA A 270 23.26 -7.17 8.27
C ALA A 270 24.34 -6.19 7.79
N GLU A 271 24.29 -5.82 6.52
CA GLU A 271 25.18 -4.86 5.87
C GLU A 271 24.35 -3.80 5.15
N ARG A 272 24.89 -2.61 4.92
CA ARG A 272 24.15 -1.51 4.28
C ARG A 272 23.55 -1.91 2.94
N ASP A 273 24.30 -2.71 2.18
CA ASP A 273 23.90 -3.25 0.88
C ASP A 273 22.71 -4.21 0.95
N ASP A 274 22.34 -4.74 2.12
CA ASP A 274 21.11 -5.52 2.27
C ASP A 274 19.87 -4.66 2.21
N SER A 275 19.98 -3.34 2.41
CA SER A 275 18.83 -2.45 2.29
C SER A 275 18.17 -2.56 0.92
N GLY A 276 16.85 -2.42 0.88
CA GLY A 276 16.07 -2.47 -0.34
C GLY A 276 14.70 -3.10 -0.16
N VAL A 277 14.00 -3.26 -1.28
CA VAL A 277 12.70 -3.90 -1.32
C VAL A 277 12.88 -5.36 -1.68
N TYR A 278 12.58 -6.23 -0.73
CA TYR A 278 12.45 -7.66 -0.93
C TYR A 278 11.00 -7.96 -1.30
N GLU A 279 10.77 -8.90 -2.20
CA GLU A 279 9.43 -9.34 -2.54
C GLU A 279 9.36 -10.85 -2.39
N MET A 280 8.41 -11.31 -1.56
CA MET A 280 8.04 -12.71 -1.51
C MET A 280 6.84 -12.95 -2.42
N CYS A 281 6.98 -13.89 -3.35
CA CYS A 281 5.90 -14.33 -4.23
C CYS A 281 5.55 -15.78 -3.90
N VAL A 282 4.25 -16.04 -3.73
CA VAL A 282 3.71 -17.37 -3.49
C VAL A 282 2.80 -17.72 -4.66
N LYS A 283 3.16 -18.78 -5.39
CA LYS A 283 2.46 -19.22 -6.60
C LYS A 283 1.85 -20.61 -6.43
N VAL A 284 0.59 -20.76 -6.83
CA VAL A 284 -0.16 -22.01 -6.88
C VAL A 284 -0.83 -22.09 -8.26
N GLU A 285 -0.38 -23.02 -9.10
CA GLU A 285 -0.82 -23.11 -10.51
C GLU A 285 -0.76 -21.72 -11.19
N ASP A 286 -1.90 -21.18 -11.61
CA ASP A 286 -2.03 -19.87 -12.27
C ASP A 286 -2.29 -18.70 -11.30
N PHE A 287 -2.43 -18.99 -10.01
CA PHE A 287 -2.62 -17.96 -8.99
C PHE A 287 -1.30 -17.57 -8.34
N GLU A 288 -1.10 -16.27 -8.13
CA GLU A 288 0.02 -15.74 -7.35
C GLU A 288 -0.45 -14.67 -6.36
N ASP A 289 0.27 -14.57 -5.25
CA ASP A 289 0.17 -13.44 -4.32
C ASP A 289 1.57 -12.97 -3.94
N LYS A 290 1.75 -11.65 -3.86
CA LYS A 290 3.04 -10.99 -3.69
C LYS A 290 3.00 -10.07 -2.49
N ALA A 291 4.07 -10.09 -1.70
CA ALA A 291 4.23 -9.22 -0.56
C ALA A 291 5.59 -8.51 -0.59
N PRO A 292 5.61 -7.18 -0.83
CA PRO A 292 6.81 -6.39 -0.73
C PRO A 292 7.16 -6.13 0.75
N ILE A 293 8.46 -6.16 1.06
CA ILE A 293 9.04 -5.94 2.38
C ILE A 293 10.20 -4.95 2.19
N THR A 294 10.07 -3.76 2.78
CA THR A 294 11.13 -2.75 2.74
C THR A 294 12.08 -2.95 3.92
N LEU A 295 13.29 -3.41 3.63
CA LEU A 295 14.36 -3.55 4.61
C LEU A 295 15.29 -2.34 4.54
N GLN A 296 15.62 -1.73 5.68
CA GLN A 296 16.60 -0.66 5.77
C GLN A 296 17.61 -0.96 6.87
N ILE A 297 18.87 -1.09 6.48
CA ILE A 297 19.98 -1.31 7.41
C ILE A 297 20.62 0.03 7.72
N VAL A 298 20.56 0.45 8.97
CA VAL A 298 21.01 1.76 9.46
C VAL A 298 22.25 1.62 10.33
N GLU A 299 22.98 2.72 10.50
CA GLU A 299 24.18 2.81 11.32
C GLU A 299 24.25 4.18 11.98
N LEU A 300 25.21 4.39 12.89
CA LEU A 300 25.55 5.73 13.36
C LEU A 300 26.02 6.61 12.19
N PRO A 301 25.74 7.92 12.23
CA PRO A 301 26.18 8.82 11.17
C PRO A 301 27.69 9.08 11.31
N GLY A 302 28.31 9.52 10.22
CA GLY A 302 29.65 10.10 10.27
C GLY A 302 29.66 11.48 10.94
N PRO A 303 30.85 12.01 11.31
CA PRO A 303 30.96 13.39 11.76
C PRO A 303 30.56 14.37 10.65
N PRO A 304 30.17 15.60 11.01
CA PRO A 304 29.94 16.67 10.03
C PRO A 304 31.12 16.80 9.06
N ALA A 305 30.87 17.09 7.78
CA ALA A 305 31.94 17.05 6.78
C ALA A 305 32.99 18.17 6.96
N SER A 306 32.58 19.30 7.52
CA SER A 306 33.47 20.41 7.90
C SER A 306 32.83 21.22 9.02
N VAL A 307 33.63 21.69 9.97
CA VAL A 307 33.23 22.65 11.02
C VAL A 307 34.23 23.81 11.00
N LYS A 308 33.72 25.03 10.89
CA LYS A 308 34.53 26.26 10.88
C LYS A 308 33.96 27.30 11.82
N ILE A 309 34.85 28.16 12.31
CA ILE A 309 34.47 29.38 13.01
C ILE A 309 34.16 30.40 11.93
N ALA A 310 32.92 30.88 11.89
CA ALA A 310 32.46 31.85 10.91
C ALA A 310 32.82 33.28 11.35
N ASP A 311 32.64 33.58 12.63
CA ASP A 311 32.97 34.89 13.20
C ASP A 311 33.16 34.80 14.73
N THR A 312 33.83 35.80 15.32
CA THR A 312 34.03 35.95 16.76
C THR A 312 33.85 37.41 17.17
N TRP A 313 32.93 37.69 18.09
CA TRP A 313 32.68 39.05 18.57
C TRP A 313 32.37 39.04 20.06
N GLY A 314 32.91 40.01 20.80
CA GLY A 314 32.70 40.12 22.25
C GLY A 314 33.04 38.81 22.96
N PHE A 315 32.03 38.18 23.56
CA PHE A 315 32.10 36.89 24.26
C PHE A 315 31.40 35.75 23.49
N ASN A 316 31.17 35.93 22.18
CA ASN A 316 30.43 35.01 21.33
C ASN A 316 31.27 34.50 20.16
N VAL A 317 30.95 33.29 19.71
CA VAL A 317 31.54 32.65 18.53
C VAL A 317 30.43 32.09 17.65
N ALA A 318 30.41 32.47 16.37
CA ALA A 318 29.57 31.82 15.37
C ALA A 318 30.30 30.62 14.76
N LEU A 319 29.61 29.49 14.75
CA LEU A 319 30.05 28.24 14.13
C LEU A 319 29.16 27.93 12.92
N GLU A 320 29.78 27.40 11.88
CA GLU A 320 29.10 26.85 10.70
C GLU A 320 29.67 25.47 10.39
N TRP A 321 28.79 24.55 10.03
CA TRP A 321 29.17 23.20 9.61
C TRP A 321 28.30 22.69 8.47
N THR A 322 28.75 21.60 7.86
CA THR A 322 28.03 20.93 6.79
C THR A 322 27.60 19.54 7.21
N VAL A 323 26.52 19.03 6.59
CA VAL A 323 26.02 17.67 6.81
C VAL A 323 27.14 16.63 6.65
N PRO A 324 27.08 15.51 7.40
CA PRO A 324 28.07 14.45 7.24
C PRO A 324 28.00 13.84 5.83
N LYS A 325 29.13 13.38 5.32
CA LYS A 325 29.19 12.66 4.03
C LYS A 325 28.46 11.33 4.07
N ASP A 326 28.51 10.69 5.23
CA ASP A 326 27.83 9.43 5.52
C ASP A 326 26.80 9.67 6.62
N ASN A 327 25.52 9.45 6.33
CA ASN A 327 24.42 9.65 7.27
C ASN A 327 24.01 8.37 8.01
N GLY A 328 24.74 7.25 7.82
CA GLY A 328 24.38 5.97 8.42
C GLY A 328 23.13 5.34 7.78
N ASN A 329 22.86 5.65 6.51
CA ASN A 329 21.69 5.21 5.75
C ASN A 329 20.34 5.61 6.39
N THR A 330 20.30 6.70 7.14
CA THR A 330 19.08 7.32 7.67
C THR A 330 19.24 8.84 7.72
N GLU A 331 18.13 9.57 7.86
CA GLU A 331 18.15 11.03 7.96
C GLU A 331 18.90 11.51 9.21
N ILE A 332 19.64 12.62 9.07
CA ILE A 332 20.26 13.32 10.21
C ILE A 332 19.16 14.08 10.93
N THR A 333 19.02 13.82 12.23
CA THR A 333 17.99 14.39 13.09
C THR A 333 18.49 15.58 13.89
N GLY A 334 19.80 15.71 14.08
CA GLY A 334 20.40 16.82 14.82
C GLY A 334 21.91 16.78 14.92
N TYR A 335 22.43 17.66 15.76
CA TYR A 335 23.85 17.82 16.05
C TYR A 335 24.07 18.11 17.54
N THR A 336 25.14 17.57 18.11
CA THR A 336 25.63 17.96 19.44
C THR A 336 26.92 18.76 19.29
N ILE A 337 26.97 19.92 19.93
CA ILE A 337 28.11 20.83 19.90
C ILE A 337 28.75 20.88 21.28
N GLN A 338 30.06 20.69 21.31
CA GLN A 338 30.86 20.79 22.53
C GLN A 338 31.97 21.83 22.35
N LYS A 339 32.34 22.48 23.47
CA LYS A 339 33.46 23.43 23.56
C LYS A 339 34.53 22.90 24.51
N ALA A 340 35.78 23.23 24.24
CA ALA A 340 36.89 23.01 25.15
C ALA A 340 37.71 24.29 25.28
N ASP A 341 37.99 24.71 26.52
CA ASP A 341 38.94 25.78 26.79
C ASP A 341 40.36 25.24 26.62
N LYS A 342 41.24 25.99 25.97
CA LYS A 342 42.66 25.63 25.81
C LYS A 342 43.38 25.46 27.14
N LYS A 343 42.95 26.15 28.20
CA LYS A 343 43.57 26.06 29.54
C LYS A 343 43.24 24.75 30.24
N THR A 344 41.98 24.32 30.19
CA THR A 344 41.51 23.10 30.88
C THR A 344 41.65 21.86 29.99
N GLY A 345 41.40 22.00 28.69
CA GLY A 345 41.38 20.89 27.73
C GLY A 345 40.10 20.05 27.76
N ASP A 346 39.27 20.22 28.80
CA ASP A 346 38.03 19.47 28.99
C ASP A 346 36.92 19.90 28.03
N TRP A 347 36.20 18.93 27.50
CA TRP A 347 35.06 19.14 26.61
C TRP A 347 33.75 19.23 27.38
N PHE A 348 32.98 20.28 27.10
CA PHE A 348 31.65 20.50 27.68
C PHE A 348 30.61 20.63 26.56
N THR A 349 29.48 19.96 26.73
CA THR A 349 28.34 20.12 25.82
C THR A 349 27.69 21.49 26.00
N VAL A 350 27.43 22.16 24.88
CA VAL A 350 26.79 23.48 24.84
C VAL A 350 25.41 23.40 24.21
N LEU A 351 25.26 22.56 23.19
CA LEU A 351 23.99 22.33 22.50
C LEU A 351 23.85 20.84 22.19
N GLU A 352 22.66 20.29 22.38
CA GLU A 352 22.28 18.90 22.09
C GLU A 352 21.07 18.87 21.17
N HIS A 353 20.95 17.83 20.34
CA HIS A 353 19.82 17.63 19.43
C HIS A 353 19.51 18.86 18.55
N TYR A 354 20.54 19.61 18.18
CA TYR A 354 20.40 20.88 17.50
C TYR A 354 20.20 20.68 16.00
N HIS A 355 19.18 21.29 15.40
CA HIS A 355 18.70 20.94 14.05
C HIS A 355 19.25 21.84 12.92
N ARG A 356 20.00 22.91 13.24
CA ARG A 356 20.56 23.82 12.23
C ARG A 356 22.02 23.48 11.92
N LEU A 357 22.53 24.07 10.84
CA LEU A 357 23.92 23.95 10.38
C LEU A 357 24.82 25.11 10.83
N ASN A 358 24.27 26.02 11.64
CA ASN A 358 25.00 27.13 12.24
C ASN A 358 24.51 27.37 13.67
N ALA A 359 25.42 27.79 14.55
CA ALA A 359 25.09 28.13 15.92
C ALA A 359 25.98 29.25 16.43
N THR A 360 25.41 30.09 17.30
CA THR A 360 26.16 31.09 18.07
C THR A 360 26.37 30.56 19.47
N ILE A 361 27.63 30.34 19.84
CA ILE A 361 28.00 29.96 21.19
C ILE A 361 28.33 31.23 21.96
N SER A 362 27.54 31.48 23.01
CA SER A 362 27.63 32.69 23.83
C SER A 362 28.28 32.41 25.18
N ASP A 363 28.41 33.46 25.99
CA ASP A 363 28.92 33.43 27.36
C ASP A 363 30.33 32.80 27.50
N LEU A 364 31.21 33.10 26.55
CA LEU A 364 32.61 32.68 26.60
C LEU A 364 33.47 33.64 27.43
N ILE A 365 34.47 33.10 28.11
CA ILE A 365 35.31 33.90 29.01
C ILE A 365 36.30 34.73 28.18
N MET A 366 36.28 36.05 28.40
CA MET A 366 37.23 36.97 27.77
C MET A 366 38.68 36.60 28.09
N GLY A 367 39.53 36.63 27.06
CA GLY A 367 40.93 36.24 27.16
C GLY A 367 41.21 34.74 27.06
N ASN A 368 40.19 33.90 26.98
CA ASN A 368 40.36 32.46 26.79
C ASN A 368 40.34 32.10 25.30
N THR A 369 40.84 30.90 25.01
CA THR A 369 40.90 30.36 23.65
C THR A 369 40.14 29.06 23.63
N TYR A 370 39.20 28.90 22.70
CA TYR A 370 38.30 27.76 22.65
C TYR A 370 38.48 26.93 21.38
N LYS A 371 38.31 25.62 21.51
CA LYS A 371 38.07 24.69 20.40
C LYS A 371 36.63 24.22 20.44
N PHE A 372 36.08 23.92 19.28
CA PHE A 372 34.72 23.37 19.17
C PHE A 372 34.77 22.06 18.42
N ARG A 373 33.88 21.14 18.80
CA ARG A 373 33.64 19.91 18.06
C ARG A 373 32.15 19.68 17.93
N VAL A 374 31.75 19.16 16.77
CA VAL A 374 30.36 18.91 16.42
C VAL A 374 30.22 17.44 16.06
N PHE A 375 29.21 16.80 16.63
CA PHE A 375 28.79 15.45 16.33
C PHE A 375 27.49 15.49 15.51
N SER A 376 27.32 14.55 14.60
CA SER A 376 26.05 14.36 13.88
C SER A 376 25.19 13.37 14.64
N GLU A 377 23.87 13.49 14.54
CA GLU A 377 22.93 12.55 15.15
C GLU A 377 21.92 12.06 14.13
N ASN A 378 21.57 10.79 14.22
CA ASN A 378 20.47 10.19 13.49
C ASN A 378 19.64 9.30 14.43
N LYS A 379 18.70 8.51 13.89
CA LYS A 379 17.84 7.61 14.67
C LYS A 379 18.60 6.53 15.46
N CYS A 380 19.82 6.20 15.06
CA CYS A 380 20.69 5.24 15.73
C CYS A 380 21.48 5.88 16.88
N GLY A 381 21.63 7.21 16.86
CA GLY A 381 22.34 7.97 17.87
C GLY A 381 23.38 8.92 17.29
N MET A 382 24.34 9.28 18.13
CA MET A 382 25.41 10.23 17.84
C MET A 382 26.58 9.56 17.11
N SER A 383 27.22 10.30 16.20
CA SER A 383 28.42 9.87 15.51
C SER A 383 29.54 9.50 16.50
N GLU A 384 30.29 8.43 16.23
CA GLU A 384 31.40 8.00 17.10
C GLU A 384 32.51 9.06 17.16
N ASN A 385 32.76 9.72 16.04
CA ASN A 385 33.74 10.79 15.92
C ASN A 385 33.05 12.15 15.80
N ALA A 386 33.76 13.20 16.22
CA ALA A 386 33.35 14.58 16.01
C ALA A 386 34.19 15.25 14.92
N ALA A 387 33.60 16.23 14.24
CA ALA A 387 34.37 17.18 13.45
C ALA A 387 34.82 18.33 14.35
N VAL A 388 36.13 18.55 14.43
CA VAL A 388 36.75 19.58 15.29
C VAL A 388 37.12 20.78 14.43
N THR A 389 36.97 21.99 14.97
CA THR A 389 37.44 23.22 14.31
C THR A 389 38.95 23.15 14.09
N LYS A 390 39.40 23.46 12.87
CA LYS A 390 40.83 23.54 12.54
C LYS A 390 41.54 24.68 13.26
N GLU A 391 40.81 25.78 13.45
CA GLU A 391 41.27 26.98 14.13
C GLU A 391 40.71 27.05 15.55
N GLU A 392 41.40 27.81 16.40
CA GLU A 392 40.98 28.09 17.78
C GLU A 392 40.37 29.49 17.86
N ALA A 393 39.21 29.63 18.49
CA ALA A 393 38.58 30.94 18.69
C ALA A 393 39.23 31.65 19.89
N LYS A 394 39.91 32.76 19.65
CA LYS A 394 40.51 33.58 20.71
C LYS A 394 39.55 34.71 21.11
N ILE A 395 39.06 34.67 22.33
CA ILE A 395 38.21 35.74 22.88
C ILE A 395 39.14 36.81 23.46
N LEU A 396 39.05 38.06 22.98
CA LEU A 396 39.98 39.13 23.36
C LEU A 396 39.70 39.65 24.79
N LYS A 397 40.75 40.09 25.51
CA LYS A 397 40.67 40.56 26.92
C LYS A 397 40.20 41.99 27.07
N THR A 398 40.54 42.85 26.12
CA THR A 398 40.03 44.20 26.07
C THR A 398 38.58 44.10 25.64
N GLY A 399 37.66 44.61 26.47
CA GLY A 399 36.27 44.83 26.07
C GLY A 399 36.31 45.74 24.86
N ILE A 400 36.26 45.14 23.67
CA ILE A 400 35.92 45.89 22.47
C ILE A 400 34.49 46.32 22.77
N GLU A 401 34.31 47.61 23.02
CA GLU A 401 32.99 48.23 22.98
C GLU A 401 32.35 47.70 21.70
N TYR A 402 31.28 46.93 21.86
CA TYR A 402 30.56 46.33 20.75
C TYR A 402 30.05 47.48 19.89
N LYS A 403 30.87 47.92 18.93
CA LYS A 403 30.36 48.39 17.68
C LYS A 403 29.83 47.13 17.04
N PRO A 404 28.49 46.91 17.03
CA PRO A 404 27.95 45.92 16.11
C PRO A 404 28.67 46.13 14.78
N PRO A 405 29.09 45.07 14.08
CA PRO A 405 29.31 45.20 12.65
C PRO A 405 28.19 46.09 12.10
N GLU A 406 28.48 47.00 11.17
CA GLU A 406 27.43 47.34 10.23
C GLU A 406 27.09 46.03 9.53
N TYR A 407 26.20 45.27 10.16
CA TYR A 407 25.24 44.52 9.43
C TYR A 407 24.56 45.62 8.63
N HIS A 408 24.90 45.71 7.35
CA HIS A 408 23.79 45.64 6.44
C HIS A 408 23.11 44.33 6.84
N GLU A 409 22.13 44.43 7.76
CA GLU A 409 21.00 43.54 7.66
C GLU A 409 20.75 43.57 6.16
N ARG A 410 21.03 42.46 5.47
CA ARG A 410 20.28 42.26 4.26
C ARG A 410 18.89 42.30 4.82
N ASP A 411 18.26 43.44 4.62
CA ASP A 411 16.92 43.74 5.04
C ASP A 411 16.15 42.69 4.23
N PHE A 412 16.05 41.48 4.80
CA PHE A 412 15.28 40.38 4.23
C PHE A 412 13.81 40.75 4.25
N THR A 413 13.51 41.89 4.90
CA THR A 413 12.36 42.76 4.74
C THR A 413 12.11 43.05 3.27
N GLU A 414 11.38 42.15 2.63
CA GLU A 414 10.88 42.36 1.28
C GLU A 414 9.41 42.79 1.38
N PRO A 415 8.99 43.86 0.67
CA PRO A 415 7.57 44.14 0.52
C PRO A 415 6.90 42.91 -0.12
N PRO A 416 5.60 42.70 0.11
CA PRO A 416 4.93 41.51 -0.37
C PRO A 416 5.05 41.45 -1.90
N LYS A 417 5.41 40.29 -2.44
CA LYS A 417 5.50 40.05 -3.88
C LYS A 417 4.90 38.69 -4.20
N PHE A 418 3.92 38.69 -5.10
CA PHE A 418 3.36 37.43 -5.59
C PHE A 418 4.36 36.74 -6.50
N THR A 419 4.75 35.52 -6.14
CA THR A 419 5.56 34.62 -6.97
C THR A 419 4.69 33.81 -7.93
N THR A 420 3.41 33.65 -7.59
CA THR A 420 2.41 33.03 -8.45
C THR A 420 1.16 33.89 -8.41
N ASN A 421 0.76 34.41 -9.57
CA ASN A 421 -0.43 35.23 -9.71
C ASN A 421 -1.69 34.36 -9.69
N LEU A 422 -2.83 34.99 -9.43
CA LEU A 422 -4.11 34.35 -9.67
C LEU A 422 -4.31 34.16 -11.18
N SER A 423 -4.95 33.06 -11.54
CA SER A 423 -5.35 32.78 -12.92
C SER A 423 -6.87 32.82 -13.04
N ASP A 424 -7.36 33.35 -14.15
CA ASP A 424 -8.78 33.34 -14.48
C ASP A 424 -9.30 31.90 -14.54
N ARG A 425 -10.50 31.70 -14.01
CA ARG A 425 -11.07 30.36 -13.88
C ARG A 425 -12.57 30.39 -14.17
N SER A 426 -13.07 29.32 -14.77
CA SER A 426 -14.50 29.05 -14.82
C SER A 426 -14.84 27.83 -13.95
N THR A 427 -16.00 27.87 -13.30
CA THR A 427 -16.55 26.78 -12.50
C THR A 427 -18.04 26.61 -12.81
N THR A 428 -18.62 25.48 -12.44
CA THR A 428 -20.05 25.22 -12.59
C THR A 428 -20.78 25.49 -11.28
N VAL A 429 -22.02 25.98 -11.34
CA VAL A 429 -22.87 26.19 -10.16
C VAL A 429 -22.89 24.94 -9.28
N GLY A 430 -22.63 25.11 -7.98
CA GLY A 430 -22.63 24.02 -7.00
C GLY A 430 -21.30 23.28 -6.82
N TYR A 431 -20.37 23.36 -7.78
CA TYR A 431 -19.02 22.77 -7.67
C TYR A 431 -18.03 23.76 -7.06
N SER A 432 -17.33 23.34 -6.01
CA SER A 432 -16.38 24.22 -5.30
C SER A 432 -15.28 24.73 -6.23
N ALA A 433 -14.98 26.02 -6.11
CA ALA A 433 -13.90 26.66 -6.85
C ALA A 433 -12.77 27.03 -5.89
N LYS A 434 -11.52 26.81 -6.31
CA LYS A 434 -10.34 27.20 -5.52
C LYS A 434 -9.47 28.15 -6.32
N LEU A 435 -9.22 29.31 -5.75
CA LEU A 435 -8.27 30.31 -6.25
C LEU A 435 -6.97 30.16 -5.46
N LEU A 436 -5.83 30.16 -6.15
CA LEU A 436 -4.53 29.91 -5.54
C LEU A 436 -3.51 30.91 -6.07
N CYS A 437 -2.76 31.51 -5.15
CA CYS A 437 -1.63 32.38 -5.43
C CYS A 437 -0.55 32.14 -4.38
N SER A 438 0.68 32.51 -4.72
CA SER A 438 1.82 32.37 -3.80
C SER A 438 2.46 33.73 -3.61
N VAL A 439 2.73 34.09 -2.36
CA VAL A 439 3.29 35.38 -1.96
C VAL A 439 4.50 35.18 -1.07
N ARG A 440 5.55 35.94 -1.36
CA ARG A 440 6.72 36.10 -0.50
C ARG A 440 6.72 37.52 0.06
N GLY A 441 7.43 37.69 1.17
CA GLY A 441 7.56 38.97 1.85
C GLY A 441 7.95 38.73 3.30
N PHE A 442 8.68 39.68 3.87
CA PHE A 442 9.05 39.67 5.27
C PHE A 442 8.97 41.13 5.77
N PRO A 443 8.48 41.41 6.98
CA PRO A 443 7.72 40.53 7.87
C PRO A 443 6.52 39.85 7.16
N LYS A 444 6.05 38.71 7.70
CA LYS A 444 5.03 37.86 7.07
C LYS A 444 3.81 38.69 6.62
N PRO A 445 3.49 38.72 5.31
CA PRO A 445 2.37 39.52 4.82
C PRO A 445 1.03 39.05 5.39
N LYS A 446 0.20 40.01 5.82
CA LYS A 446 -1.21 39.81 6.12
C LYS A 446 -1.99 39.74 4.82
N ILE A 447 -2.83 38.72 4.69
CA ILE A 447 -3.57 38.42 3.47
C ILE A 447 -5.03 38.83 3.64
N GLN A 448 -5.55 39.54 2.64
CA GLN A 448 -6.92 39.99 2.58
C GLN A 448 -7.51 39.66 1.22
N TRP A 449 -8.61 38.91 1.21
CA TRP A 449 -9.35 38.60 0.00
C TRP A 449 -10.49 39.59 -0.21
N MET A 450 -10.70 39.99 -1.46
CA MET A 450 -11.80 40.85 -1.87
C MET A 450 -12.50 40.26 -3.09
N LYS A 451 -13.81 40.47 -3.18
CA LYS A 451 -14.64 40.19 -4.35
C LYS A 451 -15.25 41.49 -4.82
N ASN A 452 -15.02 41.86 -6.08
CA ASN A 452 -15.50 43.11 -6.67
C ASN A 452 -15.15 44.33 -5.79
N GLN A 453 -13.91 44.40 -5.29
CA GLN A 453 -13.39 45.43 -4.38
C GLN A 453 -13.98 45.44 -2.96
N MET A 454 -14.91 44.55 -2.61
CA MET A 454 -15.42 44.39 -1.25
C MET A 454 -14.66 43.30 -0.50
N ILE A 455 -14.25 43.59 0.75
CA ILE A 455 -13.53 42.65 1.61
C ILE A 455 -14.43 41.45 1.94
N ILE A 456 -13.90 40.24 1.74
CA ILE A 456 -14.57 39.00 2.14
C ILE A 456 -14.35 38.82 3.65
N GLY A 457 -15.42 38.96 4.43
CA GLY A 457 -15.43 38.73 5.87
C GLY A 457 -15.45 37.26 6.26
N ASP A 458 -15.83 36.98 7.51
CA ASP A 458 -15.95 35.62 8.06
C ASP A 458 -17.28 34.97 7.63
N ASP A 459 -17.36 34.61 6.34
CA ASP A 459 -18.50 33.93 5.75
C ASP A 459 -18.12 32.45 5.49
N PRO A 460 -18.90 31.47 6.01
CA PRO A 460 -18.60 30.05 5.90
C PRO A 460 -18.57 29.52 4.46
N LYS A 461 -19.09 30.30 3.50
CA LYS A 461 -19.00 30.05 2.06
C LYS A 461 -17.57 30.19 1.53
N PHE A 462 -16.76 31.03 2.15
CA PHE A 462 -15.40 31.33 1.75
C PHE A 462 -14.41 30.75 2.76
N ARG A 463 -13.64 29.74 2.35
CA ARG A 463 -12.54 29.21 3.17
C ARG A 463 -11.22 29.82 2.72
N GLN A 464 -10.69 30.70 3.56
CA GLN A 464 -9.41 31.38 3.37
C GLN A 464 -8.31 30.61 4.10
N LEU A 465 -7.20 30.32 3.43
CA LEU A 465 -6.03 29.68 4.04
C LEU A 465 -4.76 30.32 3.48
N CYS A 466 -3.81 30.68 4.33
CA CYS A 466 -2.46 30.99 3.87
C CYS A 466 -1.39 30.36 4.76
N VAL A 467 -0.71 29.35 4.23
CA VAL A 467 0.31 28.54 4.93
C VAL A 467 1.59 28.60 4.13
N GLN A 468 2.70 28.95 4.79
CA GLN A 468 4.04 29.01 4.17
C GLN A 468 4.10 29.82 2.85
N GLY A 469 3.31 30.90 2.73
CA GLY A 469 3.28 31.76 1.54
C GLY A 469 2.36 31.30 0.41
N ILE A 470 1.75 30.11 0.52
CA ILE A 470 0.71 29.66 -0.40
C ILE A 470 -0.64 30.11 0.16
N CYS A 471 -1.32 31.00 -0.56
CA CYS A 471 -2.62 31.51 -0.17
C CYS A 471 -3.72 30.98 -1.10
N SER A 472 -4.79 30.45 -0.51
CA SER A 472 -5.94 29.93 -1.24
C SER A 472 -7.26 30.45 -0.71
N LEU A 473 -8.17 30.76 -1.62
CA LEU A 473 -9.58 31.03 -1.36
C LEU A 473 -10.41 29.93 -2.00
N GLU A 474 -11.07 29.13 -1.18
CA GLU A 474 -12.06 28.16 -1.64
C GLU A 474 -13.46 28.75 -1.48
N ILE A 475 -14.22 28.69 -2.57
CA ILE A 475 -15.60 29.14 -2.66
C ILE A 475 -16.47 27.89 -2.70
N ARG A 476 -17.20 27.64 -1.61
CA ARG A 476 -18.04 26.45 -1.46
C ARG A 476 -19.38 26.68 -2.15
N LYS A 477 -19.76 25.74 -3.02
CA LYS A 477 -21.03 25.73 -3.77
C LYS A 477 -21.35 27.12 -4.37
N PRO A 478 -20.49 27.65 -5.26
CA PRO A 478 -20.72 28.95 -5.89
C PRO A 478 -22.03 28.95 -6.69
N GLY A 479 -22.81 30.02 -6.57
CA GLY A 479 -23.97 30.34 -7.40
C GLY A 479 -23.66 31.41 -8.44
N ASN A 480 -24.66 31.80 -9.23
CA ASN A 480 -24.50 32.75 -10.35
C ASN A 480 -23.92 34.11 -9.89
N PHE A 481 -24.25 34.55 -8.68
CA PHE A 481 -23.75 35.82 -8.11
C PHE A 481 -22.33 35.73 -7.56
N ASP A 482 -21.71 34.53 -7.52
CA ASP A 482 -20.32 34.35 -7.08
C ASP A 482 -19.30 34.58 -8.17
N GLY A 483 -19.73 34.72 -9.42
CA GLY A 483 -18.89 35.23 -10.48
C GLY A 483 -18.48 36.67 -10.20
N GLY A 484 -17.25 37.03 -10.60
CA GLY A 484 -16.72 38.35 -10.36
C GLY A 484 -15.20 38.40 -10.37
N VAL A 485 -14.67 39.57 -10.05
CA VAL A 485 -13.22 39.78 -9.94
C VAL A 485 -12.82 39.53 -8.49
N TYR A 486 -11.98 38.53 -8.29
CA TYR A 486 -11.39 38.20 -7.00
C TYR A 486 -9.99 38.80 -6.91
N THR A 487 -9.70 39.39 -5.77
CA THR A 487 -8.44 40.08 -5.51
C THR A 487 -7.82 39.54 -4.23
N CYS A 488 -6.56 39.12 -4.31
CA CYS A 488 -5.76 38.79 -3.14
C CYS A 488 -4.77 39.93 -2.89
N LYS A 489 -4.90 40.57 -1.72
CA LYS A 489 -4.04 41.65 -1.27
C LYS A 489 -3.15 41.14 -0.15
N ALA A 490 -1.84 41.35 -0.29
CA ALA A 490 -0.85 41.04 0.73
C ALA A 490 -0.22 42.33 1.23
N LYS A 491 -0.16 42.52 2.56
CA LYS A 491 0.39 43.73 3.21
C LYS A 491 1.37 43.37 4.31
N ASN A 492 2.52 44.03 4.33
CA ASN A 492 3.39 44.08 5.51
C ASN A 492 3.80 45.54 5.80
N ASP A 493 4.73 45.74 6.72
CA ASP A 493 5.16 47.07 7.17
C ASP A 493 5.93 47.87 6.10
N LEU A 494 6.29 47.24 4.97
CA LEU A 494 7.10 47.82 3.89
C LEU A 494 6.32 48.10 2.63
N GLY A 495 5.14 47.51 2.47
CA GLY A 495 4.36 47.67 1.26
C GLY A 495 3.16 46.74 1.12
N GLU A 496 2.54 46.86 -0.04
CA GLU A 496 1.37 46.09 -0.43
C GLU A 496 1.57 45.55 -1.85
N ALA A 497 1.14 44.32 -2.09
CA ALA A 497 0.98 43.78 -3.43
C ALA A 497 -0.41 43.21 -3.60
N VAL A 498 -0.86 43.20 -4.86
CA VAL A 498 -2.20 42.80 -5.23
C VAL A 498 -2.13 41.94 -6.50
N VAL A 499 -2.88 40.84 -6.51
CA VAL A 499 -3.16 40.05 -7.71
C VAL A 499 -4.66 39.86 -7.84
N THR A 500 -5.13 39.81 -9.08
CA THR A 500 -6.55 39.71 -9.40
C THR A 500 -6.79 38.60 -10.41
N CYS A 501 -7.94 37.95 -10.35
CA CYS A 501 -8.46 37.10 -11.42
C CYS A 501 -9.97 37.21 -11.54
N LYS A 502 -10.50 36.80 -12.69
CA LYS A 502 -11.92 36.66 -12.95
C LYS A 502 -12.37 35.22 -12.70
N LEU A 503 -13.42 35.07 -11.91
CA LEU A 503 -14.14 33.81 -11.76
C LEU A 503 -15.45 33.88 -12.54
N GLU A 504 -15.64 32.95 -13.46
CA GLU A 504 -16.90 32.76 -14.20
C GLU A 504 -17.65 31.55 -13.65
N VAL A 505 -18.91 31.73 -13.26
CA VAL A 505 -19.77 30.62 -12.79
C VAL A 505 -20.78 30.29 -13.89
N LYS A 506 -20.61 29.13 -14.52
CA LYS A 506 -21.48 28.62 -15.59
C LYS A 506 -22.59 27.75 -15.00
N GLN A 507 -23.78 27.81 -15.57
CA GLN A 507 -24.82 26.85 -15.23
C GLN A 507 -24.47 25.47 -15.81
N PRO A 508 -24.81 24.37 -15.13
CA PRO A 508 -24.71 23.05 -15.72
C PRO A 508 -25.58 23.01 -16.98
N ALA A 509 -25.00 22.55 -18.10
CA ALA A 509 -25.78 22.35 -19.31
C ALA A 509 -26.90 21.36 -19.00
N VAL A 510 -28.15 21.79 -19.15
CA VAL A 510 -29.29 20.88 -19.13
C VAL A 510 -29.17 20.03 -20.40
N PRO A 511 -28.98 18.71 -20.33
CA PRO A 511 -29.11 17.89 -21.52
C PRO A 511 -30.53 18.08 -22.06
N GLU A 512 -30.68 18.42 -23.34
CA GLU A 512 -31.97 18.38 -24.04
C GLU A 512 -32.55 16.97 -23.87
N ALA A 513 -33.41 16.81 -22.86
CA ALA A 513 -34.22 15.63 -22.72
C ALA A 513 -35.13 15.55 -23.95
N GLU A 514 -35.02 14.43 -24.63
CA GLU A 514 -35.88 13.93 -25.71
C GLU A 514 -37.29 14.53 -25.63
N LYS A 515 -37.56 15.51 -26.49
CA LYS A 515 -38.94 15.85 -26.83
C LYS A 515 -39.47 14.73 -27.72
N LYS A 516 -40.23 13.86 -27.05
CA LYS A 516 -41.39 13.08 -27.51
C LYS A 516 -41.59 12.90 -29.02
#